data_AF-A0A3S3SER2-F1
#
_entry.id   AF-A0A3S3SER2-F1
#
_cell.length_a   1.000
_cell.length_b   1.000
_cell.length_c   1.000
_cell.angle_alpha   90.00
_cell.angle_beta   90.00
_cell.angle_gamma   90.00
#
_symmetry.space_group_name_H-M   'P 1'
#
loop_
_entity.id
_entity.type
_entity.pdbx_description
1 polymer ?
#
loop_
_entity_poly.entity_id
_entity_poly.type
_entity_poly.pdbx_seq_one_letter_code
_entity_poly.pdbx_strand_id
1 'polypeptide(L)'
;MSGDFYKEWRTYAEVDYFSQFILLWLSTNAWYRSHYAEISTRRDRDFLDKLRGDHSPRNKLYARFERAISSPAIKEHAELFVAIESLSFALNRTALYWDDESHGEQITLQNCMMATNPKSYGPLTVHKNSPGITVSENIKLTDDKGRIFNALLEIVYKVRCMLVHGELEPSKENHDVVRHCYGLLHLMMRF
;
A
#
# COMPACT_ATOMS: atom_id res chain seq x y z
N MET A 1 5.28 -7.05 -46.46
CA MET A 1 4.93 -6.32 -45.24
C MET A 1 5.90 -6.76 -44.15
N SER A 2 6.84 -5.90 -43.74
CA SER A 2 7.59 -6.17 -42.52
C SER A 2 6.61 -6.03 -41.35
N GLY A 3 6.41 -7.08 -40.58
CA GLY A 3 5.61 -6.99 -39.36
C GLY A 3 6.31 -6.04 -38.40
N ASP A 4 5.65 -4.94 -38.04
CA ASP A 4 6.08 -4.12 -36.92
C ASP A 4 5.74 -4.88 -35.63
N PHE A 5 6.77 -5.41 -34.96
CA PHE A 5 6.67 -6.16 -33.71
C PHE A 5 6.81 -5.27 -32.46
N TYR A 6 6.67 -3.94 -32.61
CA TYR A 6 6.86 -3.00 -31.51
C TYR A 6 5.97 -3.33 -30.31
N LYS A 7 4.70 -3.70 -30.52
CA LYS A 7 3.73 -3.93 -29.43
C LYS A 7 4.13 -5.12 -28.57
N GLU A 8 4.53 -6.22 -29.19
CA GLU A 8 4.93 -7.46 -28.54
C GLU A 8 6.20 -7.21 -27.70
N TRP A 9 7.22 -6.60 -28.30
CA TRP A 9 8.45 -6.25 -27.58
C TRP A 9 8.19 -5.25 -26.45
N ARG A 10 7.28 -4.30 -26.66
CA ARG A 10 6.90 -3.32 -25.63
C ARG A 10 6.17 -3.98 -24.46
N THR A 11 5.36 -5.01 -24.70
CA THR A 11 4.73 -5.82 -23.64
C THR A 11 5.78 -6.63 -22.88
N TYR A 12 6.72 -7.30 -23.55
CA TYR A 12 7.79 -8.03 -22.88
C TYR A 12 8.76 -7.14 -22.09
N ALA A 13 8.91 -5.88 -22.49
CA ALA A 13 9.72 -4.90 -21.78
C ALA A 13 9.05 -4.33 -20.52
N GLU A 14 7.78 -4.65 -20.25
CA GLU A 14 7.12 -4.20 -19.03
C GLU A 14 7.72 -4.87 -17.80
N VAL A 15 7.90 -4.06 -16.75
CA VAL A 15 8.39 -4.56 -15.47
C VAL A 15 7.33 -5.47 -14.86
N ASP A 16 7.71 -6.71 -14.56
CA ASP A 16 6.88 -7.60 -13.75
C ASP A 16 6.90 -7.17 -12.28
N TYR A 17 5.89 -6.38 -11.90
CA TYR A 17 5.75 -5.91 -10.53
C TYR A 17 5.35 -7.01 -9.54
N PHE A 18 4.86 -8.18 -9.96
CA PHE A 18 4.62 -9.28 -9.01
C PHE A 18 5.93 -9.72 -8.36
N SER A 19 6.93 -10.07 -9.17
CA SER A 19 8.24 -10.49 -8.70
C SER A 19 8.95 -9.36 -7.93
N GLN A 20 8.91 -8.12 -8.45
CA GLN A 20 9.55 -6.98 -7.78
C GLN A 20 8.92 -6.65 -6.44
N PHE A 21 7.59 -6.79 -6.31
CA PHE A 21 6.88 -6.56 -5.05
C PHE A 21 7.25 -7.59 -3.99
N ILE A 22 7.34 -8.87 -4.35
CA ILE A 22 7.78 -9.92 -3.41
C ILE A 22 9.22 -9.68 -2.95
N LEU A 23 10.14 -9.34 -3.87
CA LEU A 23 11.53 -9.04 -3.51
C LEU A 23 11.65 -7.85 -2.55
N LEU A 24 10.91 -6.77 -2.82
CA LEU A 24 10.85 -5.61 -1.94
C LEU A 24 10.19 -5.94 -0.59
N TRP A 25 9.16 -6.77 -0.59
CA TRP A 25 8.55 -7.22 0.66
C TRP A 25 9.53 -8.04 1.49
N LEU A 26 10.32 -8.93 0.89
CA LEU A 26 11.32 -9.72 1.60
C LEU A 26 12.40 -8.83 2.24
N SER A 27 12.87 -7.79 1.55
CA SER A 27 13.82 -6.84 2.14
C SER A 27 13.20 -6.04 3.29
N THR A 28 11.94 -5.62 3.13
CA THR A 28 11.15 -4.98 4.20
C THR A 28 10.99 -5.89 5.41
N ASN A 29 10.66 -7.16 5.17
CA ASN A 29 10.47 -8.19 6.21
C ASN A 29 11.76 -8.47 6.98
N ALA A 30 12.88 -8.63 6.26
CA ALA A 30 14.19 -8.75 6.87
C ALA A 30 14.55 -7.53 7.73
N TRP A 31 14.28 -6.32 7.23
CA TRP A 31 14.52 -5.09 7.96
C TRP A 31 13.73 -5.02 9.27
N TYR A 32 12.39 -5.13 9.24
CA TYR A 32 11.62 -4.96 10.48
C TYR A 32 11.86 -6.10 11.48
N ARG A 33 12.17 -7.31 11.01
CA ARG A 33 12.51 -8.45 11.88
C ARG A 33 13.82 -8.21 12.64
N SER A 34 14.80 -7.59 11.98
CA SER A 34 16.04 -7.18 12.62
C SER A 34 15.84 -5.94 13.51
N HIS A 35 15.04 -4.98 13.05
CA HIS A 35 14.84 -3.70 13.73
C HIS A 35 14.01 -3.81 15.02
N TYR A 36 13.04 -4.73 15.04
CA TYR A 36 12.21 -5.06 16.20
C TYR A 36 12.55 -6.46 16.72
N ALA A 37 13.85 -6.74 16.90
CA ALA A 37 14.35 -8.05 17.34
C ALA A 37 13.84 -8.48 18.73
N GLU A 38 13.27 -7.56 19.52
CA GLU A 38 12.61 -7.89 20.78
C GLU A 38 11.33 -8.73 20.62
N ILE A 39 10.74 -8.79 19.42
CA ILE A 39 9.53 -9.59 19.15
C ILE A 39 9.93 -11.06 18.94
N SER A 40 9.69 -11.89 19.94
CA SER A 40 10.13 -13.28 19.99
C SER A 40 9.23 -14.28 19.25
N THR A 41 7.94 -13.97 19.08
CA THR A 41 6.93 -14.86 18.46
C THR A 41 7.19 -15.15 16.98
N ARG A 42 7.97 -14.29 16.31
CA ARG A 42 8.33 -14.35 14.89
C ARG A 42 7.15 -14.40 13.89
N ARG A 43 5.92 -14.16 14.34
CA ARG A 43 4.73 -14.10 13.47
C ARG A 43 4.67 -12.76 12.76
N ASP A 44 4.36 -12.77 11.47
CA ASP A 44 4.26 -11.56 10.64
C ASP A 44 3.29 -10.53 11.25
N ARG A 45 2.15 -10.98 11.80
CA ARG A 45 1.14 -10.10 12.40
C ARG A 45 1.69 -9.29 13.57
N ASP A 46 2.54 -9.85 14.42
CA ASP A 46 3.07 -9.15 15.60
C ASP A 46 4.01 -8.00 15.18
N PHE A 47 4.80 -8.19 14.12
CA PHE A 47 5.60 -7.11 13.53
C PHE A 47 4.74 -6.04 12.86
N LEU A 48 3.70 -6.45 12.13
CA LEU A 48 2.75 -5.53 11.50
C LEU A 48 2.02 -4.66 12.54
N ASP A 49 1.52 -5.26 13.61
CA ASP A 49 0.88 -4.52 14.70
C ASP A 49 1.88 -3.61 15.42
N LYS A 50 3.15 -4.04 15.56
CA LYS A 50 4.21 -3.16 16.07
C LYS A 50 4.45 -1.95 15.17
N LEU A 51 4.54 -2.14 13.85
CA LEU A 51 4.70 -1.06 12.89
C LEU A 51 3.51 -0.10 12.91
N ARG A 52 2.28 -0.62 13.03
CA ARG A 52 1.06 0.19 13.11
C ARG A 52 0.95 1.01 14.39
N GLY A 53 1.46 0.48 15.50
CA GLY A 53 1.44 1.15 16.80
C GLY A 53 2.62 2.08 17.06
N ASP A 54 3.67 2.03 16.23
CA ASP A 54 4.89 2.83 16.40
C ASP A 54 4.92 3.99 15.40
N HIS A 55 4.38 5.15 15.80
CA HIS A 55 4.48 6.42 15.06
C HIS A 55 5.65 7.29 15.53
N SER A 56 6.67 6.68 16.15
CA SER A 56 7.89 7.38 16.55
C SER A 56 8.95 7.35 15.45
N PRO A 57 10.03 8.18 15.55
CA PRO A 57 11.15 8.12 14.62
C PRO A 57 11.87 6.76 14.54
N ARG A 58 11.64 5.86 15.50
CA ARG A 58 12.16 4.48 15.47
C ARG A 58 11.59 3.74 14.25
N ASN A 59 10.29 3.89 14.00
CA ASN A 59 9.66 3.33 12.80
C ASN A 59 10.06 4.15 11.57
N LYS A 60 11.14 3.73 10.90
CA LYS A 60 11.65 4.43 9.72
C LYS A 60 10.65 4.48 8.55
N LEU A 61 9.77 3.48 8.42
CA LEU A 61 8.69 3.49 7.42
C LEU A 61 7.72 4.65 7.71
N TYR A 62 7.25 4.76 8.96
CA TYR A 62 6.36 5.84 9.36
C TYR A 62 7.06 7.20 9.24
N ALA A 63 8.30 7.34 9.73
CA ALA A 63 9.04 8.59 9.63
C ALA A 63 9.23 9.06 8.17
N ARG A 64 9.47 8.12 7.25
CA ARG A 64 9.59 8.42 5.81
C ARG A 64 8.25 8.84 5.22
N PHE A 65 7.18 8.12 5.55
CA PHE A 65 5.81 8.47 5.18
C PHE A 65 5.40 9.86 5.70
N GLU A 66 5.63 10.12 6.99
CA GLU A 66 5.27 11.37 7.66
C GLU A 66 5.99 12.56 7.02
N ARG A 67 7.28 12.40 6.71
CA ARG A 67 8.04 13.42 5.98
C ARG A 67 7.44 13.67 4.59
N ALA A 68 7.13 12.62 3.84
CA ALA A 68 6.55 12.75 2.50
C ALA A 68 5.16 13.42 2.54
N ILE A 69 4.28 13.03 3.47
CA ILE A 69 2.93 13.60 3.55
C ILE A 69 2.93 15.05 4.07
N SER A 70 3.91 15.43 4.89
CA SER A 70 3.92 16.73 5.58
C SER A 70 4.73 17.82 4.87
N SER A 71 5.55 17.50 3.86
CA SER A 71 6.50 18.45 3.26
C SER A 71 6.24 18.67 1.77
N PRO A 72 5.32 19.58 1.38
CA PRO A 72 4.99 19.84 -0.03
C PRO A 72 6.17 20.21 -0.94
N ALA A 73 7.26 20.73 -0.37
CA ALA A 73 8.43 21.17 -1.11
C ALA A 73 9.36 20.03 -1.56
N ILE A 74 9.19 18.79 -1.08
CA ILE A 74 10.08 17.68 -1.45
C ILE A 74 9.44 16.81 -2.55
N LYS A 75 10.29 16.23 -3.40
CA LYS A 75 9.85 15.37 -4.51
C LYS A 75 8.99 14.20 -4.02
N GLU A 76 9.33 13.64 -2.86
CA GLU A 76 8.62 12.51 -2.26
C GLU A 76 7.17 12.83 -1.90
N HIS A 77 6.81 14.11 -1.70
CA HIS A 77 5.44 14.50 -1.47
C HIS A 77 4.57 14.24 -2.69
N ALA A 78 5.01 14.73 -3.86
CA ALA A 78 4.33 14.49 -5.13
C ALA A 78 4.29 12.98 -5.46
N GLU A 79 5.40 12.26 -5.25
CA GLU A 79 5.46 10.81 -5.46
C GLU A 79 4.45 10.05 -4.59
N LEU A 80 4.32 10.42 -3.30
CA LEU A 80 3.36 9.80 -2.39
C LEU A 80 1.92 10.07 -2.83
N PHE A 81 1.61 11.31 -3.23
CA PHE A 81 0.24 11.69 -3.60
C PHE A 81 -0.20 10.98 -4.88
N VAL A 82 0.68 10.92 -5.88
CA VAL A 82 0.45 10.14 -7.11
C VAL A 82 0.28 8.66 -6.79
N ALA A 83 1.08 8.11 -5.87
CA ALA A 83 0.95 6.71 -5.45
C ALA A 83 -0.40 6.43 -4.77
N ILE A 84 -0.85 7.30 -3.86
CA ILE A 84 -2.14 7.17 -3.18
C ILE A 84 -3.30 7.30 -4.17
N GLU A 85 -3.26 8.28 -5.06
CA GLU A 85 -4.31 8.47 -6.07
C GLU A 85 -4.40 7.29 -7.03
N SER A 86 -3.25 6.82 -7.54
CA SER A 86 -3.23 5.70 -8.47
C SER A 86 -3.66 4.39 -7.81
N LEU A 87 -3.24 4.16 -6.56
CA LEU A 87 -3.70 3.01 -5.76
C LEU A 87 -5.21 3.07 -5.55
N SER A 88 -5.75 4.24 -5.20
CA SER A 88 -7.20 4.43 -5.05
C SER A 88 -7.94 4.06 -6.33
N PHE A 89 -7.49 4.55 -7.49
CA PHE A 89 -8.11 4.23 -8.76
C PHE A 89 -8.03 2.75 -9.10
N ALA A 90 -6.87 2.11 -8.89
CA ALA A 90 -6.70 0.68 -9.14
C ALA A 90 -7.59 -0.18 -8.23
N LEU A 91 -7.65 0.13 -6.94
CA LEU A 91 -8.51 -0.57 -5.97
C LEU A 91 -10.01 -0.45 -6.30
N ASN A 92 -10.46 0.71 -6.79
CA ASN A 92 -11.87 0.87 -7.18
C ASN A 92 -12.23 0.12 -8.47
N ARG A 93 -11.23 -0.27 -9.28
CA ARG A 93 -11.43 -1.04 -10.51
C ARG A 93 -11.31 -2.55 -10.32
N THR A 94 -10.76 -2.99 -9.19
CA THR A 94 -10.57 -4.40 -8.87
C THR A 94 -11.53 -4.85 -7.77
N ALA A 95 -11.95 -6.11 -7.83
CA ALA A 95 -12.77 -6.74 -6.80
C ALA A 95 -11.86 -7.48 -5.79
N LEU A 96 -11.00 -6.73 -5.09
CA LEU A 96 -10.18 -7.28 -4.00
C LEU A 96 -10.90 -7.13 -2.67
N TYR A 97 -10.90 -8.18 -1.84
CA TYR A 97 -11.67 -8.23 -0.60
C TYR A 97 -10.77 -8.50 0.62
N TRP A 98 -11.12 -7.96 1.78
CA TRP A 98 -10.38 -8.18 3.02
C TRP A 98 -10.46 -9.63 3.51
N ASP A 99 -11.62 -10.25 3.33
CA ASP A 99 -11.95 -11.61 3.75
C ASP A 99 -12.36 -12.44 2.53
N ASP A 100 -12.14 -13.76 2.58
CA ASP A 100 -12.26 -14.66 1.43
C ASP A 100 -13.72 -15.08 1.12
N GLU A 101 -14.68 -14.62 1.94
CA GLU A 101 -16.08 -14.97 1.82
C GLU A 101 -16.82 -14.10 0.78
N SER A 102 -17.84 -14.67 0.15
CA SER A 102 -18.66 -14.13 -0.95
C SER A 102 -19.33 -12.76 -0.70
N HIS A 103 -19.23 -12.22 0.53
CA HIS A 103 -19.74 -10.93 0.98
C HIS A 103 -18.68 -10.09 1.70
N GLY A 104 -17.39 -10.34 1.40
CA GLY A 104 -16.28 -9.63 2.01
C GLY A 104 -16.29 -8.12 1.73
N GLU A 105 -15.69 -7.38 2.63
CA GLU A 105 -15.51 -5.93 2.52
C GLU A 105 -14.48 -5.62 1.42
N GLN A 106 -14.88 -4.94 0.33
CA GLN A 106 -13.98 -4.59 -0.77
C GLN A 106 -12.90 -3.63 -0.28
N ILE A 107 -11.64 -3.89 -0.64
CA ILE A 107 -10.50 -3.04 -0.30
C ILE A 107 -10.58 -1.75 -1.12
N THR A 108 -10.90 -0.63 -0.47
CA THR A 108 -10.88 0.71 -1.07
C THR A 108 -10.43 1.73 -0.04
N LEU A 109 -10.15 2.98 -0.45
CA LEU A 109 -9.88 4.06 0.51
C LEU A 109 -11.13 4.48 1.33
N GLN A 110 -12.33 4.03 0.95
CA GLN A 110 -13.53 4.17 1.77
C GLN A 110 -13.69 3.04 2.78
N ASN A 111 -12.93 1.96 2.59
CA ASN A 111 -13.11 0.73 3.33
C ASN A 111 -11.74 0.10 3.63
N CYS A 112 -11.01 0.75 4.52
CA CYS A 112 -9.69 0.30 4.97
C CYS A 112 -9.79 -0.37 6.35
N MET A 113 -8.87 -1.28 6.65
CA MET A 113 -8.73 -1.89 7.98
C MET A 113 -8.33 -0.84 9.03
N MET A 114 -9.23 -0.56 9.98
CA MET A 114 -9.03 0.41 11.07
C MET A 114 -8.49 -0.26 12.33
N ALA A 115 -9.08 -1.39 12.73
CA ALA A 115 -8.62 -2.21 13.85
C ALA A 115 -8.49 -3.67 13.40
N THR A 116 -7.50 -4.40 13.93
CA THR A 116 -7.27 -5.81 13.59
C THR A 116 -7.91 -6.78 14.57
N ASN A 117 -8.26 -6.33 15.79
CA ASN A 117 -8.90 -7.16 16.79
C ASN A 117 -9.73 -6.33 17.81
N PRO A 118 -11.08 -6.36 17.77
CA PRO A 118 -11.87 -6.95 16.69
C PRO A 118 -11.61 -6.23 15.37
N LYS A 119 -11.81 -6.93 14.24
CA LYS A 119 -11.68 -6.31 12.92
C LYS A 119 -12.71 -5.20 12.78
N SER A 120 -12.27 -4.03 12.31
CA SER A 120 -13.17 -2.94 11.94
C SER A 120 -12.66 -2.25 10.68
N TYR A 121 -13.60 -1.81 9.84
CA TYR A 121 -13.32 -1.15 8.59
C TYR A 121 -13.92 0.25 8.56
N GLY A 122 -13.33 1.14 7.77
CA GLY A 122 -13.86 2.48 7.62
C GLY A 122 -13.09 3.34 6.63
N PRO A 123 -13.59 4.56 6.36
CA PRO A 123 -13.00 5.43 5.36
C PRO A 123 -11.71 6.08 5.86
N LEU A 124 -10.76 6.22 4.95
CA LEU A 124 -9.68 7.20 5.06
C LEU A 124 -10.06 8.54 4.43
N THR A 125 -10.99 8.53 3.49
CA THR A 125 -11.41 9.76 2.83
C THR A 125 -12.41 10.54 3.67
N VAL A 126 -12.43 11.85 3.46
CA VAL A 126 -13.38 12.77 4.08
C VAL A 126 -14.07 13.59 2.99
N HIS A 127 -15.20 14.21 3.34
CA HIS A 127 -15.87 15.12 2.42
C HIS A 127 -14.96 16.31 2.06
N LYS A 128 -15.12 16.85 0.85
CA LYS A 128 -14.30 17.97 0.34
C LYS A 128 -14.27 19.18 1.30
N ASN A 129 -15.37 19.43 2.00
CA ASN A 129 -15.54 20.55 2.93
C ASN A 129 -15.03 20.26 4.36
N SER A 130 -14.71 19.01 4.68
CA SER A 130 -14.15 18.63 5.98
C SER A 130 -12.67 18.97 6.07
N PRO A 131 -12.10 19.23 7.27
CA PRO A 131 -10.65 19.27 7.46
C PRO A 131 -9.99 17.98 6.95
N GLY A 132 -8.80 18.10 6.35
CA GLY A 132 -8.11 16.94 5.79
C GLY A 132 -7.02 17.30 4.78
N ILE A 133 -6.37 16.26 4.25
CA ILE A 133 -5.25 16.36 3.31
C ILE A 133 -5.79 16.15 1.89
N THR A 134 -5.78 17.19 1.06
CA THR A 134 -6.20 17.10 -0.34
C THR A 134 -5.12 16.42 -1.17
N VAL A 135 -5.39 15.21 -1.65
CA VAL A 135 -4.46 14.45 -2.51
C VAL A 135 -4.68 14.84 -3.98
N SER A 136 -5.95 14.94 -4.40
CA SER A 136 -6.33 15.37 -5.74
C SER A 136 -7.73 15.98 -5.75
N GLU A 137 -8.25 16.35 -6.93
CA GLU A 137 -9.63 16.86 -7.08
C GLU A 137 -10.70 15.88 -6.59
N ASN A 138 -10.39 14.58 -6.60
CA ASN A 138 -11.33 13.51 -6.26
C ASN A 138 -11.06 12.88 -4.89
N ILE A 139 -9.88 13.11 -4.31
CA ILE A 139 -9.44 12.43 -3.09
C ILE A 139 -9.01 13.46 -2.05
N LYS A 140 -9.73 13.47 -0.92
CA LYS A 140 -9.34 14.16 0.31
C LYS A 140 -9.28 13.15 1.44
N LEU A 141 -8.13 13.03 2.09
CA LEU A 141 -7.92 12.13 3.22
C LEU A 141 -8.19 12.86 4.55
N THR A 142 -8.39 12.10 5.62
CA THR A 142 -8.29 12.59 7.01
C THR A 142 -6.95 13.31 7.25
N ASP A 143 -6.86 14.14 8.29
CA ASP A 143 -5.59 14.73 8.75
C ASP A 143 -4.82 13.84 9.73
N ASP A 144 -5.40 12.71 10.14
CA ASP A 144 -4.76 11.68 10.95
C ASP A 144 -3.75 10.86 10.11
N LYS A 145 -2.50 11.32 10.11
CA LYS A 145 -1.38 10.68 9.41
C LYS A 145 -1.11 9.25 9.89
N GLY A 146 -1.27 8.99 11.19
CA GLY A 146 -1.08 7.66 11.76
C GLY A 146 -2.11 6.67 11.20
N ARG A 147 -3.37 7.09 11.12
CA ARG A 147 -4.45 6.31 10.50
C ARG A 147 -4.22 6.08 9.00
N ILE A 148 -3.78 7.10 8.25
CA ILE A 148 -3.44 6.93 6.83
C ILE A 148 -2.33 5.90 6.67
N PHE A 149 -1.23 6.05 7.41
CA PHE A 149 -0.11 5.11 7.37
C PHE A 149 -0.56 3.68 7.68
N ASN A 150 -1.31 3.49 8.77
CA ASN A 150 -1.75 2.17 9.21
C ASN A 150 -2.62 1.47 8.15
N ALA A 151 -3.55 2.20 7.56
CA ALA A 151 -4.44 1.65 6.54
C ALA A 151 -3.69 1.33 5.23
N LEU A 152 -2.78 2.21 4.79
CA LEU A 152 -1.93 1.96 3.63
C LEU A 152 -1.03 0.73 3.84
N LEU A 153 -0.43 0.59 5.02
CA LEU A 153 0.39 -0.56 5.38
C LEU A 153 -0.41 -1.87 5.35
N GLU A 154 -1.65 -1.88 5.87
CA GLU A 154 -2.54 -3.06 5.82
C GLU A 154 -2.96 -3.42 4.39
N ILE A 155 -3.20 -2.44 3.52
CA ILE A 155 -3.47 -2.70 2.09
C ILE A 155 -2.28 -3.39 1.44
N VAL A 156 -1.07 -2.83 1.62
CA VAL A 156 0.17 -3.43 1.08
C VAL A 156 0.36 -4.85 1.62
N TYR A 157 0.11 -5.07 2.91
CA TYR A 157 0.20 -6.38 3.53
C TYR A 157 -0.82 -7.38 2.95
N LYS A 158 -2.10 -7.01 2.83
CA LYS A 158 -3.15 -7.90 2.30
C LYS A 158 -2.89 -8.23 0.84
N VAL A 159 -2.49 -7.28 0.00
CA VAL A 159 -2.12 -7.53 -1.40
C VAL A 159 -0.93 -8.50 -1.47
N ARG A 160 0.06 -8.37 -0.58
CA ARG A 160 1.16 -9.35 -0.48
C ARG A 160 0.63 -10.74 -0.13
N CYS A 161 -0.25 -10.85 0.87
CA CYS A 161 -0.83 -12.13 1.27
C CYS A 161 -1.55 -12.79 0.10
N MET A 162 -2.42 -12.07 -0.60
CA MET A 162 -3.13 -12.58 -1.78
C MET A 162 -2.15 -13.11 -2.84
N LEU A 163 -1.08 -12.37 -3.10
CA LEU A 163 -0.06 -12.77 -4.08
C LEU A 163 0.71 -14.03 -3.66
N VAL A 164 1.12 -14.13 -2.39
CA VAL A 164 1.89 -15.26 -1.86
C VAL A 164 1.04 -16.53 -1.71
N HIS A 165 -0.23 -16.38 -1.38
CA HIS A 165 -1.17 -17.50 -1.24
C HIS A 165 -1.79 -17.94 -2.57
N GLY A 166 -1.51 -17.24 -3.67
CA GLY A 166 -2.05 -17.57 -4.99
C GLY A 166 -3.54 -17.21 -5.15
N GLU A 167 -4.04 -16.31 -4.31
CA GLU A 167 -5.42 -15.82 -4.31
C GLU A 167 -5.61 -14.62 -5.25
N LEU A 168 -4.51 -14.03 -5.73
CA LEU A 168 -4.54 -12.91 -6.67
C LEU A 168 -4.47 -13.43 -8.11
N GLU A 169 -5.54 -13.23 -8.88
CA GLU A 169 -5.54 -13.50 -10.32
C GLU A 169 -4.49 -12.61 -11.02
N PRO A 170 -3.62 -13.15 -11.91
CA PRO A 170 -2.59 -12.38 -12.61
C PRO A 170 -3.16 -11.56 -13.78
N SER A 171 -4.23 -10.80 -13.54
CA SER A 171 -4.82 -9.87 -14.50
C SER A 171 -4.04 -8.56 -14.57
N LYS A 172 -4.28 -7.77 -15.63
CA LYS A 172 -3.66 -6.44 -15.79
C LYS A 172 -4.08 -5.50 -14.65
N GLU A 173 -5.34 -5.55 -14.26
CA GLU A 173 -5.90 -4.73 -13.19
C GLU A 173 -5.27 -5.07 -11.83
N ASN A 174 -5.08 -6.35 -11.53
CA ASN A 174 -4.41 -6.77 -10.29
C ASN A 174 -2.90 -6.47 -10.33
N HIS A 175 -2.26 -6.56 -11.50
CA HIS A 175 -0.87 -6.11 -11.67
C HIS A 175 -0.73 -4.61 -11.40
N ASP A 176 -1.70 -3.79 -11.82
CA ASP A 176 -1.73 -2.36 -11.54
C ASP A 176 -1.82 -2.09 -10.02
N VAL A 177 -2.67 -2.82 -9.28
CA VAL A 177 -2.71 -2.72 -7.80
C VAL A 177 -1.36 -3.06 -7.19
N VAL A 178 -0.75 -4.18 -7.61
CA VAL A 178 0.58 -4.60 -7.10
C VAL A 178 1.67 -3.58 -7.42
N ARG A 179 1.65 -2.99 -8.63
CA ARG A 179 2.56 -1.91 -9.02
C ARG A 179 2.45 -0.71 -8.07
N HIS A 180 1.23 -0.31 -7.72
CA HIS A 180 1.01 0.82 -6.82
C HIS A 180 1.37 0.50 -5.36
N CYS A 181 1.10 -0.72 -4.88
CA CYS A 181 1.59 -1.20 -3.59
C CYS A 181 3.13 -1.23 -3.53
N TYR A 182 3.79 -1.69 -4.61
CA TYR A 182 5.24 -1.63 -4.75
C TYR A 182 5.76 -0.19 -4.68
N GLY A 183 5.20 0.73 -5.46
CA GLY A 183 5.64 2.13 -5.48
C GLY A 183 5.51 2.80 -4.11
N LEU A 184 4.41 2.54 -3.41
CA LEU A 184 4.17 3.04 -2.06
C LEU A 184 5.18 2.47 -1.05
N LEU A 185 5.37 1.16 -1.02
CA LEU A 185 6.33 0.51 -0.13
C LEU A 185 7.76 0.95 -0.43
N HIS A 186 8.11 1.06 -1.72
CA HIS A 186 9.43 1.48 -2.16
C HIS A 186 9.72 2.91 -1.69
N LEU A 187 8.76 3.82 -1.78
CA LEU A 187 8.89 5.18 -1.25
C LEU A 187 9.15 5.19 0.26
N MET A 188 8.41 4.39 1.02
CA MET A 188 8.55 4.30 2.48
C MET A 188 9.88 3.66 2.91
N MET A 189 10.46 2.77 2.10
CA MET A 189 11.73 2.07 2.36
C MET A 189 13.00 2.86 1.97
N ARG A 190 12.88 4.11 1.50
CA ARG A 190 14.03 4.96 1.11
C ARG A 190 14.66 5.67 2.32
N PHE A 191 15.47 4.96 3.09
CA PHE A 191 16.23 5.49 4.24
C PHE A 191 17.61 4.84 4.40
#